data_AF-X1EKD6-F1
#
_entry.id   AF-X1EKD6-F1
#
_cell.length_a   1.000
_cell.length_b   1.000
_cell.length_c   1.000
_cell.angle_alpha   90.00
_cell.angle_beta   90.00
_cell.angle_gamma   90.00
#
_symmetry.space_group_name_H-M   'P 1'
#
loop_
_entity.id
_entity.type
_entity.pdbx_description
1 polymer ?
#
loop_
_entity_poly.entity_id
_entity_poly.type
_entity_poly.pdbx_seq_one_letter_code
_entity_poly.pdbx_strand_id
1 'polypeptide(L)' 'MIRAIIELKLVYPYKRSMGTLVEFCSLWDSRIFSGGTRRIKAIIAIPSHHFKVIFGENPRIGIYSIPRGMEKFI' A
#
# COMPACT_ATOMS: atom_id res chain seq x y z
N MET A 1 -5.07 6.40 17.22
CA MET A 1 -3.98 6.40 16.22
C MET A 1 -4.62 6.38 14.83
N ILE A 2 -4.40 7.42 14.01
CA ILE A 2 -5.06 7.54 12.69
C ILE A 2 -4.32 6.65 11.67
N ARG A 3 -5.06 5.89 10.86
CA ARG A 3 -4.51 5.05 9.79
C ARG A 3 -5.08 5.51 8.45
N ALA A 4 -4.23 5.57 7.43
CA ALA A 4 -4.60 5.86 6.06
C ALA A 4 -4.92 4.55 5.33
N ILE A 5 -6.04 4.49 4.60
CA ILE A 5 -6.41 3.32 3.78
C ILE A 5 -5.97 3.59 2.34
N ILE A 6 -5.22 2.67 1.77
CA ILE A 6 -4.68 2.79 0.40
C ILE A 6 -5.15 1.58 -0.41
N GLU A 7 -5.67 1.85 -1.61
CA GLU A 7 -5.93 0.83 -2.62
C GLU A 7 -4.74 0.82 -3.60
N LEU A 8 -4.10 -0.34 -3.71
CA LEU A 8 -2.96 -0.58 -4.58
C LEU A 8 -3.39 -1.51 -5.72
N LYS A 9 -2.93 -1.23 -6.93
CA LYS A 9 -3.05 -2.15 -8.07
C LYS A 9 -1.75 -2.94 -8.20
N LEU A 10 -1.79 -4.23 -7.88
CA LEU A 10 -0.68 -5.15 -7.99
C LEU A 10 -0.37 -5.44 -9.46
N VAL A 11 0.88 -5.25 -9.87
CA VAL A 11 1.32 -5.56 -11.24
C VAL A 11 1.64 -7.04 -11.43
N TYR A 12 1.77 -7.51 -12.67
CA TYR A 12 2.22 -8.87 -12.97
C TYR A 12 3.76 -8.96 -12.89
N PRO A 13 4.35 -10.04 -12.34
CA PRO A 13 3.71 -11.26 -11.83
C PRO A 13 3.19 -11.11 -10.39
N TYR A 14 1.90 -11.41 -10.19
CA TYR A 14 1.15 -11.21 -8.95
C TYR A 14 1.85 -11.74 -7.68
N LYS A 15 2.45 -12.95 -7.76
CA LYS A 15 3.15 -13.55 -6.60
C LYS A 15 4.30 -12.69 -6.10
N ARG A 16 5.06 -12.06 -7.00
CA ARG A 16 6.18 -11.19 -6.61
C ARG A 16 5.65 -9.90 -5.98
N SER A 17 4.70 -9.25 -6.65
CA SER A 17 4.04 -8.03 -6.20
C SER A 17 3.40 -8.19 -4.81
N MET A 18 2.72 -9.31 -4.57
CA MET A 18 2.15 -9.63 -3.26
C MET A 18 3.24 -9.89 -2.21
N GLY A 19 4.34 -10.55 -2.59
CA GLY A 19 5.51 -10.74 -1.72
C GLY A 19 6.11 -9.41 -1.28
N THR A 20 6.38 -8.52 -2.24
CA THR A 20 6.88 -7.16 -1.95
C THR A 20 5.90 -6.36 -1.11
N LEU A 21 4.59 -6.50 -1.34
CA LEU A 21 3.58 -5.84 -0.53
C LEU A 21 3.59 -6.33 0.93
N VAL A 22 3.76 -7.63 1.14
CA VAL A 22 3.87 -8.21 2.49
C VAL A 22 5.11 -7.69 3.20
N GLU A 23 6.26 -7.66 2.52
CA GLU A 23 7.51 -7.10 3.06
C GLU A 23 7.36 -5.61 3.39
N PHE A 24 6.78 -4.83 2.47
CA PHE A 24 6.46 -3.42 2.69
C PHE A 24 5.57 -3.25 3.93
N CYS A 25 4.51 -4.06 4.06
CA CYS A 25 3.64 -3.97 5.21
C CYS A 25 4.34 -4.29 6.54
N SER A 26 5.27 -5.26 6.53
CA SER A 26 6.08 -5.59 7.70
C SER A 26 7.04 -4.47 8.08
N LEU A 27 7.66 -3.79 7.11
CA LEU A 27 8.63 -2.71 7.35
C LEU A 27 7.97 -1.43 7.89
N TRP A 28 6.74 -1.15 7.46
CA TRP A 28 6.04 0.11 7.73
C TRP A 28 4.87 -0.04 8.71
N ASP A 29 4.85 -1.09 9.55
CA ASP A 29 3.77 -1.41 10.50
C ASP A 29 2.36 -1.26 9.89
N SER A 30 2.24 -1.73 8.65
CA SER A 30 1.02 -1.60 7.85
C SER A 30 0.28 -2.93 7.80
N ARG A 31 -1.04 -2.87 7.61
CA ARG A 31 -1.90 -4.06 7.64
C ARG A 31 -2.59 -4.25 6.30
N ILE A 32 -2.47 -5.44 5.72
CA ILE A 32 -3.22 -5.83 4.53
C ILE A 32 -4.64 -6.26 4.94
N PHE A 33 -5.66 -5.62 4.37
CA PHE A 33 -7.07 -5.98 4.59
C PHE A 33 -7.59 -6.93 3.51
N SER A 34 -7.18 -6.72 2.27
CA SER A 34 -7.57 -7.59 1.16
C SER A 34 -6.47 -7.62 0.11
N GLY A 35 -6.31 -8.79 -0.51
CA GLY A 35 -5.36 -9.07 -1.58
C GLY A 35 -5.44 -10.56 -1.88
N GLY A 36 -5.43 -10.95 -3.15
CA GLY A 36 -5.36 -12.37 -3.52
C GLY A 36 -5.16 -12.57 -5.01
N THR A 37 -4.78 -13.78 -5.43
CA THR A 37 -4.45 -14.11 -6.83
C THR A 37 -5.57 -13.85 -7.83
N ARG A 38 -6.83 -13.77 -7.36
CA ARG A 38 -8.02 -13.43 -8.16
C ARG A 38 -8.30 -11.92 -8.24
N ARG A 39 -7.64 -11.10 -7.42
CA ARG A 39 -7.84 -9.66 -7.34
C ARG A 39 -6.51 -8.93 -7.56
N ILE A 40 -6.45 -8.21 -8.67
CA ILE A 40 -5.31 -7.34 -9.03
C ILE A 40 -5.19 -6.15 -8.05
N LYS A 41 -6.13 -5.99 -7.11
CA LYS A 41 -6.15 -4.90 -6.13
C LYS A 41 -5.84 -5.43 -4.74
N ALA A 42 -5.02 -4.68 -4.01
CA ALA A 42 -4.76 -4.89 -2.60
C ALA A 42 -5.13 -3.64 -1.80
N ILE A 43 -5.72 -3.83 -0.62
CA ILE A 43 -6.10 -2.72 0.28
C ILE A 43 -5.25 -2.84 1.54
N ILE A 44 -4.56 -1.76 1.90
CA ILE A 44 -3.70 -1.70 3.08
C ILE A 44 -4.07 -0.52 3.99
N ALA A 45 -3.84 -0.68 5.29
CA ALA A 45 -3.80 0.42 6.26
C ALA A 45 -2.35 0.76 6.58
N ILE A 46 -1.96 2.02 6.40
CA ILE A 46 -0.65 2.54 6.83
C ILE A 46 -0.86 3.51 8.01
N PRO A 47 -0.02 3.49 9.04
CA PRO A 47 -0.01 4.52 10.08
C PRO A 47 0.21 5.93 9.50
N SER A 48 -0.52 6.93 10.00
CA SER A 48 -0.49 8.28 9.42
C SER A 48 0.89 8.95 9.41
N HIS A 49 1.76 8.63 10.37
CA HIS A 49 3.13 9.16 10.42
C HIS A 49 4.02 8.55 9.32
N HIS A 50 3.88 7.26 9.01
CA HIS A 50 4.56 6.62 7.88
C HIS A 50 4.01 7.11 6.54
N PHE A 51 2.69 7.30 6.44
CA PHE A 51 2.07 7.88 5.25
C PHE A 51 2.71 9.24 4.89
N LYS A 52 2.87 10.13 5.87
CA LYS A 52 3.52 11.43 5.63
C LYS A 52 4.97 11.30 5.15
N VAL A 53 5.71 10.33 5.69
CA VAL A 53 7.11 10.08 5.27
C VAL A 53 7.18 9.56 3.83
N ILE A 54 6.30 8.63 3.47
CA ILE A 54 6.33 7.97 2.16
C ILE A 54 5.78 8.87 1.05
N PHE A 55 4.66 9.56 1.33
CA PHE A 55 3.90 10.31 0.33
C PHE A 55 4.14 11.83 0.41
N GLY A 56 4.85 12.32 1.43
CA GLY A 56 5.13 13.74 1.62
C GLY A 56 3.93 14.58 2.06
N GLU A 57 2.76 13.97 2.26
CA GLU A 57 1.49 14.64 2.54
C GLU A 57 0.75 14.01 3.73
N ASN A 58 -0.13 14.77 4.39
CA ASN A 58 -0.96 14.22 5.45
C ASN A 58 -2.13 13.41 4.85
N PRO A 59 -2.50 12.25 5.45
CA PRO A 59 -3.65 11.50 5.00
C PRO A 59 -4.95 12.27 5.32
N ARG A 60 -5.62 12.76 4.29
CA ARG A 60 -7.04 13.13 4.22
C ARG A 60 -7.94 11.88 4.16
N ILE A 61 -9.23 12.03 4.42
CA ILE A 61 -10.21 10.95 4.25
C ILE A 61 -10.41 10.72 2.74
N GLY A 62 -9.96 9.59 2.20
CA GLY A 62 -10.06 9.27 0.77
C GLY A 62 -9.21 8.05 0.36
N ILE A 63 -9.40 7.59 -0.88
CA ILE A 63 -8.56 6.56 -1.51
C ILE A 63 -7.33 7.25 -2.13
N TYR A 64 -6.13 6.79 -1.78
CA TYR A 64 -4.88 7.34 -2.32
C TYR A 64 -4.38 6.54 -3.51
N SER A 65 -4.05 7.25 -4.59
CA SER A 65 -3.26 6.72 -5.69
C SER A 65 -1.79 6.64 -5.28
N ILE A 66 -1.09 5.60 -5.73
CA ILE A 66 0.35 5.43 -5.52
C ILE A 66 1.11 6.60 -6.20
N PRO A 67 2.09 7.23 -5.53
CA PRO A 67 2.96 8.26 -6.12
C PRO A 67 3.72 7.73 -7.33
N ARG A 68 3.89 8.59 -8.33
CA ARG A 68 4.75 8.33 -9.49
C ARG A 68 6.15 7.91 -9.01
N GLY A 69 6.63 6.75 -9.46
CA GLY A 69 7.94 6.20 -9.07
C GLY A 69 7.88 5.05 -8.05
N MET A 70 6.82 4.94 -7.24
CA MET A 70 6.59 3.74 -6.41
C MET A 70 5.94 2.59 -7.19
N GLU A 71 5.46 2.87 -8.41
CA GLU A 71 4.80 1.91 -9.31
C GLU A 71 5.72 0.75 -9.74
N LYS A 72 7.04 0.91 -9.63
CA LYS A 72 8.03 -0.14 -9.99
C LYS A 72 8.30 -1.12 -8.84
N PHE A 73 7.89 -0.77 -7.62
CA PHE A 73 8.18 -1.54 -6.41
C PHE A 73 6.97 -2.36 -5.93
N ILE A 74 5.77 -2.15 -6.49
CA ILE A 74 4.51 -2.77 -6.04
C ILE A 74 3.81 -3.45 -7.21
#